data_AF-A0A527ZNA3-F1
#
_entry.id   AF-A0A527ZNA3-F1
#
_cell.length_a   1.000
_cell.length_b   1.000
_cell.length_c   1.000
_cell.angle_alpha   90.00
_cell.angle_beta   90.00
_cell.angle_gamma   90.00
#
_symmetry.space_group_name_H-M   'P 1'
#
loop_
_entity.id
_entity.type
_entity.pdbx_description
1 polymer ?
#
loop_
_entity_poly.entity_id
_entity_poly.type
_entity_poly.pdbx_seq_one_letter_code
_entity_poly.pdbx_strand_id
1 'polypeptide(L)' 'AAGLSNKRIGLQLNLHENTIKHHMTRILAKLNVSNRTEAAMTLRDATEHQHPPVRHPA' A
#
# COMPACT_ATOMS: atom_id res chain seq x y z
N ALA A 1 4.68 0.44 -5.59
CA ALA A 1 4.32 1.56 -4.69
C ALA A 1 5.33 2.71 -4.85
N ALA A 2 4.88 3.96 -4.94
CA ALA A 2 5.74 5.12 -5.24
C ALA A 2 6.66 5.60 -4.09
N GLY A 3 6.66 4.91 -2.94
CA GLY A 3 7.65 5.16 -1.89
C GLY A 3 7.51 6.47 -1.09
N LEU A 4 6.46 7.28 -1.30
CA LEU A 4 6.32 8.61 -0.69
C LEU A 4 6.35 8.60 0.85
N SER A 5 6.90 9.65 1.45
CA SER A 5 6.86 9.86 2.91
C SER A 5 5.53 10.48 3.35
N ASN A 6 5.17 10.32 4.63
CA ASN A 6 3.92 10.87 5.17
C ASN A 6 3.81 12.39 4.98
N LYS A 7 4.93 13.12 5.08
CA LYS A 7 4.99 14.55 4.80
C LYS A 7 4.61 14.87 3.35
N ARG A 8 5.16 14.13 2.37
CA ARG A 8 4.84 14.34 0.95
C ARG A 8 3.39 13.98 0.63
N ILE A 9 2.89 12.89 1.21
CA ILE A 9 1.48 12.49 1.06
C ILE A 9 0.55 13.57 1.64
N GLY A 10 0.88 14.10 2.82
CA GLY A 10 0.14 15.21 3.43
C GLY A 10 0.10 16.43 2.54
N LEU A 11 1.24 16.86 1.98
CA LEU A 11 1.30 17.99 1.05
C LEU A 11 0.44 17.76 -0.20
N GLN A 12 0.47 16.57 -0.80
CA GLN A 12 -0.32 16.25 -1.99
C GLN A 12 -1.83 16.24 -1.72
N LEU A 13 -2.24 15.83 -0.52
CA LEU A 13 -3.64 15.70 -0.14
C LEU A 13 -4.16 16.94 0.62
N ASN A 14 -3.34 17.98 0.80
CA ASN A 14 -3.63 19.12 1.69
C ASN A 14 -4.04 18.69 3.12
N LEU A 15 -3.31 17.71 3.66
CA LEU A 15 -3.51 17.14 5.00
C LEU A 15 -2.24 17.26 5.85
N HIS A 16 -2.43 17.29 7.17
CA HIS A 16 -1.29 17.27 8.09
C HIS A 16 -0.62 15.88 8.14
N GLU A 17 0.69 15.85 8.33
CA GLU A 17 1.46 14.60 8.41
C GLU A 17 0.91 13.63 9.49
N ASN A 18 0.45 14.18 10.62
CA ASN A 18 -0.13 13.39 11.71
C ASN A 18 -1.44 12.69 11.31
N THR A 19 -2.22 13.30 10.42
CA THR A 19 -3.42 12.67 9.85
C THR A 19 -3.03 11.45 9.02
N ILE A 20 -1.96 11.56 8.21
CA ILE A 20 -1.44 10.44 7.44
C ILE A 20 -0.91 9.33 8.36
N LYS A 21 -0.17 9.68 9.43
CA LYS A 21 0.29 8.70 10.43
C LYS A 21 -0.87 7.91 11.02
N HIS A 22 -1.94 8.60 11.41
CA HIS A 22 -3.15 7.96 11.95
C HIS A 22 -3.79 7.00 10.93
N HIS A 23 -3.91 7.41 9.66
CA HIS A 23 -4.40 6.53 8.60
C HIS A 23 -3.49 5.32 8.38
N MET A 24 -2.17 5.52 8.35
CA MET A 24 -1.20 4.44 8.18
C MET A 24 -1.35 3.39 9.29
N THR A 25 -1.46 3.79 10.56
CA THR A 25 -1.71 2.84 11.67
C THR A 25 -2.97 2.00 11.42
N ARG A 26 -4.07 2.64 11.01
CA ARG A 26 -5.34 1.94 10.75
C ARG A 26 -5.26 1.03 9.53
N ILE A 27 -4.58 1.43 8.47
CA ILE A 27 -4.40 0.64 7.25
C ILE A 27 -3.56 -0.60 7.57
N LEU A 28 -2.40 -0.43 8.22
CA LEU A 28 -1.51 -1.52 8.59
C LEU A 28 -2.22 -2.53 9.50
N ALA A 29 -2.98 -2.05 10.49
CA ALA A 29 -3.79 -2.90 11.36
C ALA A 29 -4.85 -3.69 10.59
N LYS A 30 -5.57 -3.06 9.66
CA LYS A 30 -6.58 -3.73 8.83
C LYS A 30 -5.98 -4.77 7.88
N LEU A 31 -4.77 -4.53 7.40
CA LEU A 31 -4.03 -5.45 6.54
C LEU A 31 -3.25 -6.51 7.32
N ASN A 32 -3.27 -6.45 8.66
CA ASN A 32 -2.52 -7.34 9.55
C ASN A 32 -1.01 -7.39 9.24
N VAL A 33 -0.42 -6.22 8.97
CA VAL A 33 1.02 -6.05 8.68
C VAL A 33 1.62 -4.99 9.60
N SER A 34 2.92 -5.10 9.89
CA SER A 34 3.60 -4.26 10.88
C SER A 34 4.22 -3.01 10.28
N ASN A 35 4.51 -3.03 8.98
CA ASN A 35 5.14 -1.90 8.30
C ASN A 35 4.72 -1.78 6.83
N ARG A 36 5.05 -0.63 6.23
CA ARG A 36 4.72 -0.32 4.83
C ARG A 36 5.43 -1.21 3.80
N THR A 37 6.54 -1.84 4.17
CA THR A 37 7.27 -2.76 3.27
C THR A 37 6.52 -4.08 3.18
N GLU A 38 6.13 -4.65 4.32
CA GLU A 38 5.24 -5.82 4.39
C GLU A 38 3.93 -5.55 3.64
N ALA A 39 3.28 -4.40 3.88
CA ALA A 39 2.08 -4.01 3.14
C ALA A 39 2.28 -4.00 1.62
N ALA A 40 3.44 -3.53 1.15
CA ALA A 40 3.77 -3.51 -0.27
C ALA A 40 4.01 -4.93 -0.83
N MET A 41 4.63 -5.82 -0.05
CA MET A 41 4.82 -7.22 -0.43
C MET A 41 3.47 -7.95 -0.49
N THR A 42 2.64 -7.84 0.55
CA THR A 42 1.29 -8.44 0.58
C THR A 42 0.44 -7.99 -0.60
N LEU A 43 0.52 -6.70 -0.99
CA LEU A 43 -0.18 -6.21 -2.16
C LEU A 43 0.34 -6.86 -3.45
N ARG A 44 1.67 -6.99 -3.62
CA ARG A 44 2.26 -7.64 -4.79
C ARG A 44 1.77 -9.09 -4.91
N ASP A 45 1.86 -9.84 -3.82
CA ASP A 45 1.41 -11.23 -3.79
C ASP A 45 -0.09 -11.30 -4.11
N ALA A 46 -0.92 -10.44 -3.52
CA ALA A 46 -2.35 -10.40 -3.81
C ALA A 46 -2.65 -10.08 -5.29
N THR A 47 -1.90 -9.16 -5.91
CA THR A 47 -2.08 -8.83 -7.34
C THR A 47 -1.62 -9.93 -8.28
N GLU A 48 -0.59 -10.69 -7.90
CA GLU A 48 -0.05 -11.80 -8.69
C GLU A 48 -1.02 -13.01 -8.65
N HIS A 49 -1.70 -13.25 -7.53
CA HIS A 49 -2.68 -14.34 -7.39
C HIS A 49 -4.07 -14.02 -7.96
N GLN A 50 -4.37 -12.75 -8.23
CA GLN A 50 -5.67 -12.32 -8.78
C GLN A 50 -5.75 -12.37 -10.32
N HIS A 51 -4.63 -12.62 -11.01
CA HIS A 51 -4.61 -12.86 -12.45
C HIS A 51 -4.32 -14.35 -12.73
N PRO A 52 -5.28 -15.15 -13.22
CA PRO A 52 -4.91 -16.42 -13.86
C PRO A 52 -3.98 -16.08 -15.04
N PRO A 53 -2.88 -16.83 -15.24
CA PRO A 53 -2.01 -16.60 -16.38
C PRO A 53 -2.86 -16.75 -17.64
N VAL A 54 -3.02 -15.65 -18.38
CA VAL A 54 -3.67 -15.67 -19.69
C VAL A 54 -2.76 -16.49 -20.60
N ARG A 55 -3.02 -17.80 -20.67
CA ARG A 55 -2.42 -18.67 -21.68
C ARG A 55 -3.00 -18.22 -23.02
N HIS A 56 -2.26 -17.37 -23.73
CA HIS A 56 -2.50 -17.17 -25.15
C HIS A 56 -2.05 -18.45 -25.88
N PRO A 57 -2.95 -19.17 -26.57
CA PRO A 57 -2.54 -20.20 -27.50
C PRO A 57 -1.94 -19.52 -28.74
N ALA A 58 -0.85 -20.10 -29.24
CA ALA A 58 -0.25 -19.78 -30.53
C ALA A 58 -1.14 -20.23 -31.70
#